data_AF-A0A831T8A7-F1
#
_entry.id   AF-A0A831T8A7-F1
#
_cell.length_a   1.000
_cell.length_b   1.000
_cell.length_c   1.000
_cell.angle_alpha   90.00
_cell.angle_beta   90.00
_cell.angle_gamma   90.00
#
_symmetry.space_group_name_H-M   'P 1'
#
loop_
_entity.id
_entity.type
_entity.pdbx_description
1 polymer ?
#
loop_
_entity_poly.entity_id
_entity_poly.type
_entity_poly.pdbx_seq_one_letter_code
_entity_poly.pdbx_strand_id
1 'polypeptide(L)'
;MIRVDPYNVNAIFTLCLVRVAERKPDEVRRLAQQVLKLNPYNIGARRILSQYVNGKAGYRIKVGPEARSHFELAGKLRDQGNLEQAAREYETALAIAPNFYQALLGLGAVYIALGQYDRAIAVAQRQIEIDPEGSLGHLQLSQAYSGKQEMARLQLGAVDFRARINLQSLSKPEGITDIFVNYSTLSSEQQKIIDMAVAPMARYLPELKRRGAVHFLLPLDWRLCEVKGREDLEDRLTFDGRYYASIRGVGGLLTISGVEYVEAAARGGFHTIAHEFAHQVHTSALDQSAVRRIKNLYKKAIKREQTLDYYAAANEYEYFAQGYEAFISTFKRPSAGVTARHTRQELKAKDPDLYRLIEEITAPVETLHSFAPVSDKAIVIERTIAQLRCPFRYGFAVGAVN
;
A
#
# COMPACT_ATOMS: atom_id res chain seq x y z
N MET A 1 2.53 -27.95 -24.63
CA MET A 1 1.63 -27.41 -23.60
C MET A 1 2.50 -26.57 -22.65
N ILE A 2 2.37 -25.25 -22.62
CA ILE A 2 3.15 -24.41 -21.69
C ILE A 2 2.56 -24.63 -20.30
N ARG A 3 3.29 -25.31 -19.42
CA ARG A 3 2.87 -25.58 -18.05
C ARG A 3 3.40 -24.43 -17.18
N VAL A 4 2.51 -23.53 -16.80
CA VAL A 4 2.83 -22.38 -15.95
C VAL A 4 2.45 -22.74 -14.53
N ASP A 5 3.28 -22.37 -13.55
CA ASP A 5 2.92 -22.47 -12.14
C ASP A 5 1.57 -21.75 -11.91
N PRO A 6 0.53 -22.46 -11.43
CA PRO A 6 -0.82 -21.92 -11.29
C PRO A 6 -0.95 -20.84 -10.20
N TYR A 7 0.10 -20.58 -9.42
CA TYR A 7 0.16 -19.52 -8.41
C TYR A 7 1.08 -18.36 -8.78
N ASN A 8 1.84 -18.47 -9.88
CA ASN A 8 2.72 -17.40 -10.34
C ASN A 8 1.96 -16.37 -11.20
N VAL A 9 1.50 -15.31 -10.54
CA VAL A 9 0.72 -14.21 -11.15
C VAL A 9 1.38 -13.64 -12.40
N ASN A 10 2.70 -13.39 -12.36
CA ASN A 10 3.43 -12.80 -13.49
C ASN A 10 3.47 -13.76 -14.69
N ALA A 11 3.67 -15.05 -14.44
CA ALA A 11 3.74 -16.05 -15.49
C ALA A 11 2.35 -16.32 -16.10
N ILE A 12 1.29 -16.34 -15.30
CA ILE A 12 -0.10 -16.45 -15.77
C ILE A 12 -0.51 -15.21 -16.55
N PHE A 13 -0.12 -14.02 -16.08
CA PHE A 13 -0.37 -12.76 -16.80
C PHE A 13 0.40 -12.70 -18.12
N THR A 14 1.64 -13.17 -18.15
CA THR A 14 2.43 -13.28 -19.39
C THR A 14 1.77 -14.26 -20.37
N LEU A 15 1.32 -15.42 -19.89
CA LEU A 15 0.54 -16.34 -20.71
C LEU A 15 -0.77 -15.70 -21.21
N CYS A 16 -1.45 -14.92 -20.37
CA CYS A 16 -2.64 -14.18 -20.76
C CYS A 16 -2.35 -13.22 -21.93
N LEU A 17 -1.23 -12.50 -21.91
CA LEU A 17 -0.79 -11.63 -23.00
C LEU A 17 -0.46 -12.42 -24.29
N VAL A 18 0.17 -13.59 -24.16
CA VAL A 18 0.39 -14.50 -25.30
C VAL A 18 -0.95 -14.92 -25.90
N ARG A 19 -1.95 -15.25 -25.07
CA ARG A 19 -3.30 -15.61 -25.55
C ARG A 19 -4.07 -14.45 -26.17
N VAL A 20 -3.81 -13.22 -25.74
CA VAL A 20 -4.29 -12.01 -26.42
C VAL A 20 -3.72 -11.95 -27.85
N ALA A 21 -2.40 -12.15 -28.01
CA ALA A 21 -1.75 -12.14 -29.32
C ALA A 21 -2.23 -13.29 -30.24
N GLU A 22 -2.49 -14.47 -29.66
CA GLU A 22 -3.06 -15.62 -30.36
C GLU A 22 -4.57 -15.48 -30.65
N ARG A 23 -5.21 -14.39 -30.22
CA ARG A 23 -6.66 -14.13 -30.39
C ARG A 23 -7.56 -15.23 -29.82
N LYS A 24 -7.24 -15.72 -28.61
CA LYS A 24 -8.03 -16.74 -27.91
C LYS A 24 -8.86 -16.15 -26.77
N PRO A 25 -10.03 -15.54 -27.03
CA PRO A 25 -10.76 -14.73 -26.06
C PRO A 25 -11.21 -15.50 -24.81
N ASP A 26 -11.57 -16.77 -24.95
CA ASP A 26 -12.00 -17.60 -23.80
C ASP A 26 -10.83 -17.91 -22.86
N GLU A 27 -9.67 -18.22 -23.42
CA GLU A 27 -8.44 -18.41 -22.63
C GLU A 27 -7.99 -17.10 -21.99
N VAL A 28 -8.09 -15.97 -22.70
CA VAL A 28 -7.79 -14.64 -22.16
C VAL A 28 -8.67 -14.33 -20.96
N ARG A 29 -9.99 -14.48 -21.09
CA ARG A 29 -10.93 -14.25 -19.98
C ARG A 29 -10.59 -15.13 -18.78
N ARG A 30 -10.43 -16.43 -19.00
CA ARG A 30 -10.11 -17.40 -17.95
C ARG A 30 -8.80 -17.07 -17.24
N LEU A 31 -7.74 -16.76 -18.01
CA LEU A 31 -6.42 -16.45 -17.46
C LEU A 31 -6.42 -15.09 -16.75
N ALA A 32 -7.08 -14.08 -17.31
CA ALA A 32 -7.18 -12.79 -16.65
C ALA A 32 -8.04 -12.86 -15.38
N GLN A 33 -9.13 -13.63 -15.37
CA GLN A 33 -9.90 -13.94 -14.15
C GLN A 33 -9.04 -14.73 -13.15
N GLN A 34 -8.21 -15.68 -13.61
CA GLN A 34 -7.28 -16.39 -12.74
C GLN A 34 -6.23 -15.44 -12.14
N VAL A 35 -5.68 -14.52 -12.93
CA VAL A 35 -4.81 -13.45 -12.44
C VAL A 35 -5.55 -12.61 -11.40
N LEU A 36 -6.79 -12.21 -11.65
CA LEU A 36 -7.60 -11.45 -10.69
C LEU A 36 -8.09 -12.27 -9.47
N LYS A 37 -8.04 -13.60 -9.50
CA LYS A 37 -8.28 -14.42 -8.30
C LYS A 37 -7.05 -14.45 -7.40
N LEU A 38 -5.84 -14.42 -7.99
CA LEU A 38 -4.57 -14.45 -7.27
C LEU A 38 -4.09 -13.04 -6.87
N ASN A 39 -4.39 -12.05 -7.70
CA ASN A 39 -4.11 -10.63 -7.54
C ASN A 39 -5.23 -9.82 -8.22
N PRO A 40 -6.41 -9.70 -7.58
CA PRO A 40 -7.44 -8.76 -7.99
C PRO A 40 -7.00 -7.30 -8.31
N TYR A 41 -5.79 -6.82 -8.05
CA TYR A 41 -5.35 -5.42 -8.20
C TYR A 41 -4.43 -5.26 -9.39
N ASN A 42 -4.20 -6.35 -10.12
CA ASN A 42 -3.46 -6.35 -11.35
C ASN A 42 -4.17 -5.46 -12.39
N ILE A 43 -3.67 -4.23 -12.51
CA ILE A 43 -4.15 -3.19 -13.42
C ILE A 43 -4.22 -3.72 -14.86
N GLY A 44 -3.20 -4.49 -15.26
CA GLY A 44 -3.10 -5.10 -16.57
C GLY A 44 -4.22 -6.11 -16.82
N ALA A 45 -4.46 -7.02 -15.89
CA ALA A 45 -5.51 -8.03 -16.02
C ALA A 45 -6.92 -7.43 -15.96
N ARG A 46 -7.15 -6.38 -15.15
CA ARG A 46 -8.40 -5.62 -15.18
C ARG A 46 -8.61 -4.91 -16.51
N ARG A 47 -7.56 -4.29 -17.06
CA ARG A 47 -7.61 -3.66 -18.38
C ARG A 47 -7.89 -4.67 -19.47
N ILE A 48 -7.23 -5.84 -19.44
CA ILE A 48 -7.52 -6.94 -20.36
C ILE A 48 -8.97 -7.38 -20.19
N LEU A 49 -9.45 -7.70 -18.98
CA LEU A 49 -10.83 -8.13 -18.80
C LEU A 49 -11.84 -7.11 -19.31
N SER A 50 -11.62 -5.82 -19.08
CA SER A 50 -12.50 -4.76 -19.60
C SER A 50 -12.70 -4.79 -21.12
N GLN A 51 -11.76 -5.37 -21.87
CA GLN A 51 -11.84 -5.51 -23.33
C GLN A 51 -12.45 -6.84 -23.78
N TYR A 52 -12.52 -7.83 -22.89
CA TYR A 52 -12.90 -9.21 -23.21
C TYR A 52 -14.20 -9.67 -22.52
N VAL A 53 -14.78 -8.87 -21.62
CA VAL A 53 -16.09 -9.12 -21.00
C VAL A 53 -17.14 -8.13 -21.53
N ASN A 54 -18.41 -8.55 -21.58
CA ASN A 54 -19.50 -7.74 -22.14
C ASN A 54 -20.85 -7.99 -21.46
N GLY A 55 -20.85 -7.85 -20.14
CA GLY A 55 -22.03 -7.87 -19.28
C GLY A 55 -22.93 -6.66 -19.51
N LYS A 56 -24.23 -6.88 -19.32
CA LYS A 56 -25.27 -5.84 -19.41
C LYS A 56 -26.24 -5.89 -18.23
N ALA A 57 -25.88 -6.60 -17.16
CA ALA A 57 -26.77 -6.85 -16.02
C ALA A 57 -27.11 -5.53 -15.31
N GLY A 58 -26.11 -4.67 -15.09
CA GLY A 58 -26.30 -3.39 -14.40
C GLY A 58 -27.22 -2.41 -15.14
N TYR A 59 -27.28 -2.47 -16.48
CA TYR A 59 -28.12 -1.57 -17.28
C TYR A 59 -29.62 -1.88 -17.22
N ARG A 60 -30.00 -3.07 -16.74
CA ARG A 60 -31.40 -3.51 -16.68
C ARG A 60 -32.14 -3.00 -15.43
N ILE A 61 -31.43 -2.31 -14.55
CA ILE A 61 -31.97 -1.84 -13.28
C ILE A 61 -32.91 -0.67 -13.54
N LYS A 62 -34.18 -0.84 -13.16
CA LYS A 62 -35.19 0.21 -13.23
C LYS A 62 -34.93 1.22 -12.11
N VAL A 63 -34.99 2.50 -12.45
CA VAL A 63 -34.77 3.62 -11.52
C VAL A 63 -35.94 4.59 -11.58
N GLY A 64 -36.32 5.13 -10.43
CA GLY A 64 -37.39 6.12 -10.30
C GLY A 64 -37.01 7.47 -10.93
N PRO A 65 -38.01 8.34 -11.18
CA PRO A 65 -37.80 9.64 -11.84
C PRO A 65 -36.92 10.59 -11.00
N GLU A 66 -36.99 10.52 -9.67
CA GLU A 66 -36.21 11.36 -8.77
C GLU A 66 -34.71 11.07 -8.86
N ALA A 67 -34.30 9.80 -8.71
CA ALA A 67 -32.91 9.38 -8.90
C ALA A 67 -32.40 9.71 -10.31
N ARG A 68 -33.27 9.56 -11.33
CA ARG A 68 -32.94 9.90 -12.72
C ARG A 68 -32.69 11.40 -12.91
N SER A 69 -33.47 12.26 -12.25
CA SER A 69 -33.29 13.71 -12.33
C SER A 69 -31.94 14.14 -11.76
N HIS A 70 -31.56 13.64 -10.58
CA HIS A 70 -30.24 13.88 -9.99
C HIS A 70 -29.10 13.36 -10.88
N PHE A 71 -29.25 12.17 -11.47
CA PHE A 71 -28.28 11.63 -12.43
C PHE A 71 -28.10 12.52 -13.67
N GLU A 72 -29.19 13.01 -14.25
CA GLU A 72 -29.14 13.89 -15.43
C GLU A 72 -28.51 15.25 -15.10
N LEU A 73 -28.79 15.80 -13.92
CA LEU A 73 -28.14 17.02 -13.42
C LEU A 73 -26.65 16.80 -13.21
N ALA A 74 -26.26 15.68 -12.59
CA ALA A 74 -24.86 15.31 -12.40
C ALA A 74 -24.11 15.20 -13.75
N GLY A 75 -24.75 14.62 -14.77
CA GLY A 75 -24.22 14.56 -16.13
C GLY A 75 -23.94 15.95 -16.71
N LYS A 76 -24.92 16.86 -16.64
CA LYS A 76 -24.77 18.25 -17.11
C LYS A 76 -23.64 18.99 -16.38
N LEU A 77 -23.57 18.85 -15.05
CA LEU A 77 -22.54 19.47 -14.22
C LEU A 77 -21.15 18.95 -14.57
N ARG A 78 -21.01 17.63 -14.78
CA ARG A 78 -19.74 17.02 -15.22
C ARG A 78 -19.31 17.58 -16.56
N ASP A 79 -20.23 17.69 -17.53
CA ASP A 79 -19.92 18.18 -18.87
C ASP A 79 -19.57 19.69 -18.88
N GLN A 80 -20.04 20.43 -17.88
CA GLN A 80 -19.64 21.82 -17.58
C GLN A 80 -18.30 21.94 -16.81
N GLY A 81 -17.70 20.82 -16.39
CA GLY A 81 -16.47 20.81 -15.58
C GLY A 81 -16.69 21.03 -14.08
N ASN A 82 -17.93 21.14 -13.61
CA ASN A 82 -18.29 21.30 -12.19
C ASN A 82 -18.26 19.94 -11.46
N LEU A 83 -17.06 19.36 -11.37
CA LEU A 83 -16.86 17.97 -10.97
C LEU A 83 -17.31 17.67 -9.52
N GLU A 84 -17.05 18.55 -8.55
CA GLU A 84 -17.46 18.34 -7.16
C GLU A 84 -18.98 18.41 -6.98
N GLN A 85 -19.65 19.27 -7.74
CA GLN A 85 -21.12 19.35 -7.76
C GLN A 85 -21.70 18.11 -8.45
N ALA A 86 -21.11 17.69 -9.57
CA ALA A 86 -21.49 16.46 -10.25
C ALA A 86 -21.39 15.23 -9.33
N ALA A 87 -20.31 15.14 -8.53
CA ALA A 87 -20.14 14.05 -7.56
C ALA A 87 -21.30 14.01 -6.55
N ARG A 88 -21.68 15.17 -5.97
CA ARG A 88 -22.79 15.26 -5.01
C ARG A 88 -24.14 14.83 -5.61
N GLU A 89 -24.41 15.23 -6.85
CA GLU A 89 -25.65 14.86 -7.53
C GLU A 89 -25.69 13.37 -7.88
N TYR A 90 -24.55 12.78 -8.31
CA TYR A 90 -24.45 11.33 -8.47
C TYR A 90 -24.61 10.59 -7.13
N GLU A 91 -24.00 11.07 -6.05
CA GLU A 91 -24.15 10.52 -4.69
C GLU A 91 -25.63 10.56 -4.24
N THR A 92 -26.33 11.66 -4.51
CA THR A 92 -27.76 11.81 -4.20
C THR A 92 -28.62 10.82 -5.01
N ALA A 93 -28.35 10.69 -6.31
CA ALA A 93 -29.00 9.68 -7.15
C ALA A 93 -28.80 8.26 -6.62
N LEU A 94 -27.61 7.96 -6.08
CA LEU A 94 -27.25 6.67 -5.50
C LEU A 94 -27.80 6.46 -4.09
N ALA A 95 -28.05 7.53 -3.33
CA ALA A 95 -28.77 7.43 -2.06
C ALA A 95 -30.22 7.00 -2.28
N ILE A 96 -30.86 7.49 -3.35
CA ILE A 96 -32.23 7.14 -3.73
C ILE A 96 -32.28 5.77 -4.41
N ALA A 97 -31.32 5.47 -5.30
CA ALA A 97 -31.24 4.22 -6.04
C ALA A 97 -29.83 3.61 -5.92
N PRO A 98 -29.55 2.82 -4.87
CA PRO A 98 -28.21 2.30 -4.57
C PRO A 98 -27.56 1.54 -5.72
N ASN A 99 -28.35 0.81 -6.51
CA ASN A 99 -27.84 0.00 -7.62
C ASN A 99 -27.99 0.70 -8.98
N PHE A 100 -28.12 2.03 -9.02
CA PHE A 100 -28.20 2.78 -10.27
C PHE A 100 -26.85 2.77 -11.00
N TYR A 101 -26.67 1.77 -11.87
CA TYR A 101 -25.40 1.47 -12.51
C TYR A 101 -24.82 2.64 -13.32
N GLN A 102 -25.65 3.38 -14.04
CA GLN A 102 -25.21 4.56 -14.81
C GLN A 102 -24.71 5.68 -13.88
N ALA A 103 -25.33 5.87 -12.71
CA ALA A 103 -24.88 6.85 -11.72
C ALA A 103 -23.57 6.41 -11.05
N LEU A 104 -23.40 5.11 -10.76
CA LEU A 104 -22.11 4.56 -10.31
C LEU A 104 -21.03 4.83 -11.36
N LEU A 105 -21.32 4.58 -12.65
CA LEU A 105 -20.38 4.83 -13.74
C LEU A 105 -19.97 6.31 -13.82
N GLY A 106 -20.95 7.20 -13.75
CA GLY A 106 -20.72 8.65 -13.74
C GLY A 106 -19.86 9.10 -12.55
N LEU A 107 -20.19 8.63 -11.34
CA LEU A 107 -19.48 8.97 -10.11
C LEU A 107 -18.02 8.49 -10.13
N GLY A 108 -17.78 7.24 -10.55
CA GLY A 108 -16.43 6.69 -10.62
C GLY A 108 -15.54 7.48 -11.58
N ALA A 109 -16.08 7.90 -12.74
CA ALA A 109 -15.36 8.74 -13.69
C ALA A 109 -15.06 10.14 -13.10
N VAL A 110 -16.01 10.74 -12.40
CA VAL A 110 -15.83 12.04 -11.71
C VAL A 110 -14.75 11.94 -10.63
N TYR A 111 -14.75 10.89 -9.80
CA TYR A 111 -13.71 10.71 -8.78
C TYR A 111 -12.32 10.49 -9.39
N ILE A 112 -12.20 9.78 -10.52
CA ILE A 112 -10.93 9.66 -11.24
C ILE A 112 -10.45 11.03 -11.72
N ALA A 113 -11.34 11.85 -12.29
CA ALA A 113 -11.01 13.19 -12.77
C ALA A 113 -10.60 14.14 -11.63
N LEU A 114 -11.21 13.99 -10.45
CA LEU A 114 -10.85 14.73 -9.23
C LEU A 114 -9.58 14.20 -8.52
N GLY A 115 -8.96 13.12 -9.01
CA GLY A 115 -7.83 12.47 -8.35
C GLY A 115 -8.19 11.75 -7.04
N GLN A 116 -9.48 11.55 -6.76
CA GLN A 116 -9.99 10.87 -5.57
C GLN A 116 -10.03 9.35 -5.78
N TYR A 117 -8.86 8.75 -6.04
CA TYR A 117 -8.77 7.37 -6.51
C TYR A 117 -9.34 6.33 -5.54
N ASP A 118 -9.23 6.53 -4.23
CA ASP A 118 -9.80 5.60 -3.24
C ASP A 118 -11.33 5.55 -3.31
N ARG A 119 -11.99 6.69 -3.55
CA ARG A 119 -13.44 6.75 -3.73
C ARG A 119 -13.85 6.14 -5.06
N ALA A 120 -13.06 6.36 -6.12
CA ALA A 120 -13.27 5.72 -7.41
C ALA A 120 -13.17 4.18 -7.33
N ILE A 121 -12.24 3.66 -6.52
CA ILE A 121 -12.10 2.21 -6.28
C ILE A 121 -13.36 1.64 -5.66
N ALA A 122 -13.87 2.26 -4.59
CA ALA A 122 -15.08 1.81 -3.91
C ALA A 122 -16.30 1.78 -4.85
N VAL A 123 -16.47 2.81 -5.68
CA VAL A 123 -17.57 2.87 -6.66
C VAL A 123 -17.43 1.80 -7.74
N ALA A 124 -16.21 1.57 -8.25
CA ALA A 124 -15.99 0.59 -9.31
C ALA A 124 -16.04 -0.87 -8.81
N GLN A 125 -15.77 -1.13 -7.53
CA GLN A 125 -16.05 -2.43 -6.88
C GLN A 125 -17.55 -2.74 -6.87
N ARG A 126 -18.39 -1.77 -6.50
CA ARG A 126 -19.86 -1.92 -6.55
C ARG A 126 -20.37 -2.20 -7.96
N GLN A 127 -19.75 -1.63 -8.99
CA GLN A 127 -20.10 -1.94 -10.38
C GLN A 127 -19.84 -3.40 -10.74
N ILE A 128 -18.74 -3.98 -10.24
CA ILE A 128 -18.40 -5.40 -10.47
C ILE A 128 -19.31 -6.33 -9.67
N GLU A 129 -19.73 -5.94 -8.46
CA GLU A 129 -20.73 -6.70 -7.70
C GLU A 129 -22.06 -6.80 -8.45
N ILE A 130 -22.48 -5.70 -9.09
CA ILE A 130 -23.73 -5.64 -9.88
C ILE A 130 -23.60 -6.37 -11.22
N ASP A 131 -22.47 -6.21 -11.91
CA ASP A 131 -22.20 -6.84 -13.19
C ASP A 131 -20.77 -7.40 -13.24
N PRO A 132 -20.56 -8.63 -12.75
CA PRO A 132 -19.23 -9.25 -12.71
C PRO A 132 -18.59 -9.45 -14.09
N GLU A 133 -19.41 -9.55 -15.13
CA GLU A 133 -18.97 -9.63 -16.53
C GLU A 133 -19.01 -8.25 -17.22
N GLY A 134 -19.30 -7.18 -16.49
CA GLY A 134 -19.38 -5.81 -17.00
C GLY A 134 -18.00 -5.21 -17.28
N SER A 135 -17.77 -4.73 -18.50
CA SER A 135 -16.47 -4.17 -18.92
C SER A 135 -16.07 -2.93 -18.13
N LEU A 136 -17.03 -2.08 -17.78
CA LEU A 136 -16.77 -0.75 -17.27
C LEU A 136 -16.25 -0.71 -15.83
N GLY A 137 -16.70 -1.62 -14.96
CA GLY A 137 -16.18 -1.72 -13.60
C GLY A 137 -14.71 -2.13 -13.58
N HIS A 138 -14.33 -3.08 -14.43
CA HIS A 138 -12.92 -3.46 -14.61
C HIS A 138 -12.08 -2.31 -15.16
N LEU A 139 -12.62 -1.53 -16.12
CA LEU A 139 -11.94 -0.37 -16.67
C LEU A 139 -11.72 0.72 -15.62
N GLN A 140 -12.75 1.08 -14.84
CA GLN A 140 -12.65 2.12 -13.82
C GLN A 140 -11.72 1.73 -12.68
N LEU A 141 -11.70 0.46 -12.26
CA LEU A 141 -10.70 0.00 -11.30
C LEU A 141 -9.28 0.08 -11.85
N SER A 142 -9.07 -0.32 -13.11
CA SER A 142 -7.75 -0.20 -13.75
C SER A 142 -7.27 1.25 -13.78
N GLN A 143 -8.15 2.19 -14.14
CA GLN A 143 -7.85 3.62 -14.16
C GLN A 143 -7.60 4.19 -12.76
N ALA A 144 -8.41 3.83 -11.77
CA ALA A 144 -8.27 4.32 -10.40
C ALA A 144 -6.96 3.82 -9.75
N TYR A 145 -6.62 2.54 -9.91
CA TYR A 145 -5.34 2.00 -9.43
C TYR A 145 -4.15 2.63 -10.17
N SER A 146 -4.26 2.86 -11.48
CA SER A 146 -3.22 3.54 -12.26
C SER A 146 -3.00 4.97 -11.78
N GLY A 147 -4.08 5.71 -11.53
CA GLY A 147 -4.02 7.08 -11.03
C GLY A 147 -3.45 7.16 -9.62
N LYS A 148 -3.79 6.21 -8.74
CA LYS A 148 -3.19 6.09 -7.41
C LYS A 148 -1.69 5.79 -7.49
N GLN A 149 -1.28 4.90 -8.38
CA GLN A 149 0.13 4.59 -8.63
C GLN A 149 0.88 5.81 -9.19
N GLU A 150 0.27 6.55 -10.11
CA GLU A 150 0.87 7.72 -10.73
C GLU A 150 0.96 8.92 -9.79
N MET A 151 -0.07 9.19 -8.97
CA MET A 151 0.06 10.17 -7.89
C MET A 151 1.17 9.81 -6.92
N ALA A 152 1.29 8.53 -6.58
CA ALA A 152 2.40 8.06 -5.75
C ALA A 152 3.76 8.21 -6.45
N ARG A 153 3.83 8.29 -7.79
CA ARG A 153 5.06 8.55 -8.56
C ARG A 153 5.34 10.06 -8.72
N LEU A 154 4.33 10.86 -9.02
CA LEU A 154 4.43 12.31 -9.24
C LEU A 154 4.74 13.07 -7.95
N GLN A 155 4.23 12.61 -6.80
CA GLN A 155 4.62 13.13 -5.49
C GLN A 155 6.11 12.86 -5.15
N LEU A 156 6.88 12.18 -6.02
CA LEU A 156 8.22 11.68 -5.70
C LEU A 156 9.37 12.12 -6.59
N GLY A 157 9.20 12.82 -7.72
CA GLY A 157 10.36 13.41 -8.44
C GLY A 157 11.60 12.49 -8.59
N ALA A 158 11.40 11.24 -9.03
CA ALA A 158 12.25 10.42 -9.90
C ALA A 158 13.77 10.12 -9.66
N VAL A 159 14.54 10.70 -8.73
CA VAL A 159 16.04 10.55 -8.83
C VAL A 159 16.75 9.55 -7.89
N ASP A 160 16.20 9.10 -6.75
CA ASP A 160 17.06 8.42 -5.75
C ASP A 160 16.76 6.93 -5.46
N PHE A 161 15.55 6.44 -5.75
CA PHE A 161 15.10 5.15 -5.21
C PHE A 161 15.74 3.91 -5.86
N ARG A 162 15.80 3.85 -7.19
CA ARG A 162 16.41 2.73 -7.92
C ARG A 162 17.93 2.68 -7.77
N ALA A 163 18.58 3.84 -7.71
CA ALA A 163 20.02 3.92 -7.43
C ALA A 163 20.37 3.38 -6.04
N ARG A 164 19.52 3.64 -5.03
CA ARG A 164 19.71 3.15 -3.66
C ARG A 164 19.47 1.65 -3.49
N ILE A 165 18.44 1.08 -4.13
CA ILE A 165 18.22 -0.38 -4.15
C ILE A 165 19.34 -1.11 -4.91
N ASN A 166 19.93 -0.47 -5.94
CA ASN A 166 21.03 -1.07 -6.72
C ASN A 166 22.40 -1.01 -6.02
N LEU A 167 22.52 -0.31 -4.88
CA LEU A 167 23.77 -0.20 -4.13
C LEU A 167 23.95 -1.30 -3.07
N GLN A 168 22.97 -2.20 -2.89
CA GLN A 168 23.01 -3.20 -1.83
C GLN A 168 22.97 -4.63 -2.38
N SER A 169 24.11 -5.30 -2.30
CA SER A 169 24.24 -6.75 -2.41
C SER A 169 23.83 -7.41 -1.09
N LEU A 170 22.63 -7.12 -0.58
CA LEU A 170 22.10 -7.85 0.56
C LEU A 170 21.72 -9.25 0.08
N SER A 171 22.36 -10.26 0.65
CA SER A 171 21.90 -11.63 0.48
C SER A 171 20.56 -11.79 1.18
N LYS A 172 19.63 -12.46 0.50
CA LYS A 172 18.33 -12.85 1.07
C LYS A 172 18.57 -13.56 2.42
N PRO A 173 17.96 -13.11 3.54
CA PRO A 173 18.10 -13.78 4.83
C PRO A 173 17.63 -15.24 4.76
N GLU A 174 18.46 -16.16 5.26
CA GLU A 174 18.11 -17.58 5.31
C GLU A 174 16.88 -17.80 6.21
N GLY A 175 15.91 -18.59 5.75
CA GLY A 175 14.66 -18.83 6.48
C GLY A 175 13.61 -17.72 6.38
N ILE A 176 13.85 -16.63 5.64
CA ILE A 176 12.87 -15.53 5.54
C ILE A 176 11.50 -15.98 5.01
N THR A 177 11.47 -16.96 4.11
CA THR A 177 10.23 -17.51 3.53
C THR A 177 9.44 -18.38 4.51
N ASP A 178 10.06 -18.82 5.61
CA ASP A 178 9.35 -19.53 6.68
C ASP A 178 8.49 -18.57 7.51
N ILE A 179 8.88 -17.29 7.59
CA ILE A 179 8.15 -16.25 8.31
C ILE A 179 7.27 -15.47 7.33
N PHE A 180 7.85 -14.95 6.25
CA PHE A 180 7.14 -14.21 5.21
C PHE A 180 6.56 -15.18 4.17
N VAL A 181 5.40 -15.76 4.48
CA VAL A 181 4.86 -16.94 3.78
C VAL A 181 4.49 -16.70 2.31
N ASN A 182 4.20 -15.45 1.92
CA ASN A 182 3.92 -15.07 0.53
C ASN A 182 5.04 -14.25 -0.12
N TYR A 183 6.25 -14.26 0.46
CA TYR A 183 7.43 -13.54 -0.04
C TYR A 183 7.76 -13.85 -1.50
N SER A 184 7.61 -15.11 -1.94
CA SER A 184 7.90 -15.55 -3.32
C SER A 184 6.97 -14.92 -4.37
N THR A 185 5.82 -14.37 -3.96
CA THR A 185 4.86 -13.71 -4.86
C THR A 185 5.21 -12.24 -5.13
N LEU A 186 6.11 -11.67 -4.33
CA LEU A 186 6.48 -10.26 -4.39
C LEU A 186 7.45 -9.95 -5.53
N SER A 187 7.47 -8.69 -5.97
CA SER A 187 8.47 -8.23 -6.94
C SER A 187 9.88 -8.27 -6.34
N SER A 188 10.91 -8.34 -7.19
CA SER A 188 12.31 -8.31 -6.71
C SER A 188 12.65 -7.02 -5.95
N GLU A 189 12.00 -5.89 -6.27
CA GLU A 189 12.16 -4.65 -5.50
C GLU A 189 11.53 -4.77 -4.10
N GLN A 190 10.31 -5.33 -4.01
CA GLN A 190 9.62 -5.57 -2.74
C GLN A 190 10.38 -6.56 -1.84
N GLN A 191 10.89 -7.65 -2.42
CA GLN A 191 11.71 -8.63 -1.72
C GLN A 191 12.93 -7.98 -1.07
N LYS A 192 13.67 -7.15 -1.81
CA LYS A 192 14.84 -6.43 -1.27
C LYS A 192 14.51 -5.51 -0.10
N ILE A 193 13.37 -4.83 -0.13
CA ILE A 193 12.95 -3.95 0.97
C ILE A 193 12.66 -4.76 2.23
N ILE A 194 12.03 -5.92 2.08
CA ILE A 194 11.80 -6.84 3.20
C ILE A 194 13.13 -7.41 3.70
N ASP A 195 14.03 -7.81 2.79
CA ASP A 195 15.36 -8.28 3.15
C ASP A 195 16.11 -7.24 4.00
N MET A 196 16.07 -5.96 3.61
CA MET A 196 16.66 -4.85 4.37
C MET A 196 16.05 -4.72 5.78
N ALA A 197 14.74 -4.89 5.91
CA ALA A 197 14.05 -4.81 7.20
C ALA A 197 14.37 -5.99 8.12
N VAL A 198 14.63 -7.17 7.54
CA VAL A 198 14.77 -8.44 8.27
C VAL A 198 16.22 -8.79 8.56
N ALA A 199 17.14 -8.50 7.64
CA ALA A 199 18.53 -8.93 7.70
C ALA A 199 19.23 -8.63 9.05
N PRO A 200 19.08 -7.44 9.67
CA PRO A 200 19.74 -7.15 10.94
C PRO A 200 19.30 -8.07 12.09
N MET A 201 18.08 -8.60 12.03
CA MET A 201 17.49 -9.50 13.02
C MET A 201 17.30 -10.93 12.49
N ALA A 202 17.93 -11.29 11.37
CA ALA A 202 17.75 -12.59 10.72
C ALA A 202 18.08 -13.79 11.63
N ARG A 203 18.99 -13.62 12.60
CA ARG A 203 19.33 -14.64 13.60
C ARG A 203 18.14 -15.12 14.44
N TYR A 204 17.05 -14.34 14.51
CA TYR A 204 15.83 -14.69 15.25
C TYR A 204 14.81 -15.47 14.42
N LEU A 205 14.97 -15.58 13.10
CA LEU A 205 14.04 -16.30 12.22
C LEU A 205 13.82 -17.76 12.64
N PRO A 206 14.84 -18.55 13.07
CA PRO A 206 14.62 -19.92 13.52
C PRO A 206 13.73 -20.03 14.77
N GLU A 207 13.87 -19.12 15.74
CA GLU A 207 13.01 -19.10 16.94
C GLU A 207 11.60 -18.65 16.59
N LEU A 208 11.45 -17.61 15.75
CA LEU A 208 10.15 -17.19 15.24
C LEU A 208 9.41 -18.35 14.55
N LYS A 209 10.11 -19.12 13.72
CA LYS A 209 9.58 -20.32 13.07
C LYS A 209 9.15 -21.37 14.09
N ARG A 210 9.98 -21.66 15.11
CA ARG A 210 9.63 -22.60 16.19
C ARG A 210 8.36 -22.18 16.94
N ARG A 211 8.13 -20.87 17.08
CA ARG A 211 6.93 -20.30 17.72
C ARG A 211 5.71 -20.20 16.79
N GLY A 212 5.84 -20.61 15.54
CA GLY A 212 4.76 -20.53 14.54
C GLY A 212 4.46 -19.11 14.10
N ALA A 213 5.44 -18.19 14.17
CA ALA A 213 5.26 -16.84 13.68
C ALA A 213 5.18 -16.82 12.15
N VAL A 214 4.22 -16.06 11.65
CA VAL A 214 3.93 -15.84 10.24
C VAL A 214 3.76 -14.34 10.03
N HIS A 215 4.30 -13.82 8.93
CA HIS A 215 4.09 -12.48 8.45
C HIS A 215 3.52 -12.56 7.03
N PHE A 216 2.27 -12.15 6.87
CA PHE A 216 1.60 -12.14 5.59
C PHE A 216 1.60 -10.73 5.01
N LEU A 217 2.15 -10.55 3.81
CA LEU A 217 2.02 -9.27 3.11
C LEU A 217 0.66 -9.23 2.46
N LEU A 218 -0.28 -8.51 3.06
CA LEU A 218 -1.63 -8.37 2.56
C LEU A 218 -1.57 -7.74 1.16
N PRO A 219 -1.90 -8.48 0.09
CA PRO A 219 -2.01 -7.91 -1.23
C PRO A 219 -2.95 -6.70 -1.16
N LEU A 220 -2.75 -5.67 -1.98
CA LEU A 220 -3.59 -4.46 -1.94
C LEU A 220 -5.09 -4.83 -1.99
N ASP A 221 -5.36 -5.97 -2.62
CA ASP A 221 -6.60 -6.69 -2.87
C ASP A 221 -7.32 -7.41 -1.80
N TRP A 222 -6.62 -7.74 -0.77
CA TRP A 222 -7.22 -8.53 0.26
C TRP A 222 -7.70 -7.58 1.34
N ARG A 223 -8.93 -7.80 1.75
CA ARG A 223 -9.42 -7.40 3.06
C ARG A 223 -8.73 -8.28 4.10
N LEU A 224 -8.57 -7.75 5.30
CA LEU A 224 -7.89 -8.47 6.39
C LEU A 224 -8.52 -9.84 6.67
N CYS A 225 -9.84 -9.88 6.63
CA CYS A 225 -10.67 -11.06 6.86
C CYS A 225 -10.53 -12.15 5.79
N GLU A 226 -9.94 -11.85 4.64
CA GLU A 226 -9.63 -12.84 3.60
C GLU A 226 -8.34 -13.61 3.91
N VAL A 227 -7.56 -13.16 4.90
CA VAL A 227 -6.41 -13.92 5.40
C VAL A 227 -6.90 -15.06 6.30
N LYS A 228 -6.47 -16.28 5.99
CA LYS A 228 -6.78 -17.47 6.79
C LYS A 228 -6.49 -17.24 8.28
N GLY A 229 -7.48 -17.46 9.14
CA GLY A 229 -7.38 -17.22 10.58
C GLY A 229 -7.75 -15.79 11.01
N ARG A 230 -8.40 -15.02 10.15
CA ARG A 230 -8.95 -13.67 10.42
C ARG A 230 -10.39 -13.50 9.96
N GLU A 231 -11.05 -14.60 9.60
CA GLU A 231 -12.46 -14.63 9.20
C GLU A 231 -13.37 -14.06 10.30
N ASP A 232 -12.93 -14.14 11.57
CA ASP A 232 -13.62 -13.61 12.75
C ASP A 232 -13.71 -12.07 12.80
N LEU A 233 -13.03 -11.37 11.88
CA LEU A 233 -12.95 -9.92 11.84
C LEU A 233 -13.88 -9.25 10.81
N GLU A 234 -14.64 -10.01 10.01
CA GLU A 234 -15.51 -9.48 8.94
C GLU A 234 -16.47 -8.39 9.45
N ASP A 235 -17.20 -8.68 10.53
CA ASP A 235 -18.25 -7.80 11.07
C ASP A 235 -17.80 -7.00 12.31
N ARG A 236 -16.50 -7.00 12.62
CA ARG A 236 -15.98 -6.30 13.80
C ARG A 236 -15.58 -4.87 13.47
N LEU A 237 -15.86 -3.97 14.40
CA LEU A 237 -15.41 -2.59 14.35
C LEU A 237 -14.21 -2.38 15.27
N THR A 238 -13.26 -1.57 14.83
CA THR A 238 -12.21 -0.99 15.67
C THR A 238 -12.81 0.04 16.63
N PHE A 239 -12.05 0.43 17.65
CA PHE A 239 -12.50 1.44 18.64
C PHE A 239 -12.86 2.80 18.01
N ASP A 240 -12.27 3.11 16.84
CA ASP A 240 -12.52 4.33 16.06
C ASP A 240 -13.59 4.15 14.96
N GLY A 241 -14.30 3.01 14.96
CA GLY A 241 -15.47 2.78 14.11
C GLY A 241 -15.18 2.30 12.69
N ARG A 242 -13.94 1.90 12.38
CA ARG A 242 -13.59 1.27 11.09
C ARG A 242 -13.86 -0.24 11.13
N TYR A 243 -14.25 -0.83 10.02
CA TYR A 243 -14.34 -2.29 9.92
C TYR A 243 -12.94 -2.90 9.97
N TYR A 244 -12.72 -3.90 10.83
CA TYR A 244 -11.47 -4.64 10.88
C TYR A 244 -11.12 -5.27 9.53
N ALA A 245 -12.11 -5.68 8.74
CA ALA A 245 -11.93 -6.12 7.35
C ALA A 245 -11.12 -5.14 6.48
N SER A 246 -11.21 -3.83 6.74
CA SER A 246 -10.49 -2.79 6.00
C SER A 246 -9.12 -2.44 6.57
N ILE A 247 -8.75 -3.01 7.72
CA ILE A 247 -7.48 -2.74 8.38
C ILE A 247 -6.34 -3.44 7.65
N ARG A 248 -5.29 -2.68 7.35
CA ARG A 248 -4.15 -3.13 6.54
C ARG A 248 -2.95 -3.56 7.38
N GLY A 249 -3.11 -3.67 8.69
CA GLY A 249 -2.04 -3.90 9.65
C GLY A 249 -2.55 -4.59 10.91
N VAL A 250 -2.01 -5.77 11.23
CA VAL A 250 -2.29 -6.48 12.49
C VAL A 250 -1.00 -7.13 12.98
N GLY A 251 -0.62 -6.85 14.23
CA GLY A 251 0.54 -7.48 14.87
C GLY A 251 0.23 -8.85 15.49
N GLY A 252 1.28 -9.51 16.00
CA GLY A 252 1.20 -10.78 16.74
C GLY A 252 1.89 -11.94 16.02
N LEU A 253 1.66 -13.18 16.48
CA LEU A 253 2.28 -14.36 15.84
C LEU A 253 1.83 -14.50 14.38
N LEU A 254 0.56 -14.23 14.06
CA LEU A 254 0.12 -13.98 12.70
C LEU A 254 0.08 -12.46 12.48
N THR A 255 1.19 -11.93 11.99
CA THR A 255 1.32 -10.54 11.59
C THR A 255 0.88 -10.36 10.14
N ILE A 256 0.18 -9.26 9.85
CA ILE A 256 -0.32 -8.92 8.52
C ILE A 256 0.03 -7.47 8.25
N SER A 257 0.74 -7.20 7.15
CA SER A 257 1.08 -5.84 6.72
C SER A 257 0.69 -5.62 5.27
N GLY A 258 0.07 -4.48 4.95
CA GLY A 258 -0.24 -4.11 3.58
C GLY A 258 1.00 -4.01 2.69
N VAL A 259 0.93 -4.56 1.48
CA VAL A 259 2.04 -4.52 0.51
C VAL A 259 2.43 -3.09 0.08
N GLU A 260 1.49 -2.14 0.11
CA GLU A 260 1.74 -0.72 -0.10
C GLU A 260 2.66 -0.11 0.95
N TYR A 261 2.76 -0.69 2.15
CA TYR A 261 3.71 -0.23 3.16
C TYR A 261 5.15 -0.63 2.80
N VAL A 262 5.35 -1.76 2.12
CA VAL A 262 6.65 -2.12 1.54
C VAL A 262 7.06 -1.03 0.56
N GLU A 263 6.16 -0.63 -0.33
CA GLU A 263 6.43 0.44 -1.31
C GLU A 263 6.61 1.80 -0.66
N ALA A 264 5.86 2.11 0.39
CA ALA A 264 5.97 3.36 1.11
C ALA A 264 7.35 3.51 1.75
N ALA A 265 7.84 2.45 2.42
CA ALA A 265 9.14 2.38 3.07
C ALA A 265 10.28 2.62 2.08
N ALA A 266 10.23 1.92 0.94
CA ALA A 266 11.11 2.11 -0.19
C ALA A 266 11.31 3.58 -0.57
N ARG A 267 10.24 4.34 -0.50
CA ARG A 267 10.17 5.73 -0.95
C ARG A 267 10.42 6.72 0.20
N GLY A 268 11.00 6.30 1.34
CA GLY A 268 11.26 7.16 2.50
C GLY A 268 10.03 7.43 3.39
N GLY A 269 8.99 6.61 3.24
CA GLY A 269 7.89 6.54 4.20
C GLY A 269 8.28 5.74 5.44
N PHE A 270 7.35 5.63 6.39
CA PHE A 270 7.53 4.78 7.56
C PHE A 270 7.78 3.33 7.16
N HIS A 271 8.77 2.68 7.76
CA HIS A 271 9.12 1.30 7.45
C HIS A 271 8.26 0.30 8.22
N THR A 272 6.95 0.24 7.92
CA THR A 272 5.98 -0.61 8.63
C THR A 272 6.43 -2.06 8.75
N ILE A 273 7.06 -2.62 7.71
CA ILE A 273 7.58 -4.00 7.78
C ILE A 273 8.63 -4.19 8.87
N ALA A 274 9.53 -3.22 9.05
CA ALA A 274 10.55 -3.29 10.08
C ALA A 274 9.89 -3.15 11.46
N HIS A 275 8.96 -2.21 11.60
CA HIS A 275 8.20 -1.99 12.82
C HIS A 275 7.45 -3.26 13.28
N GLU A 276 6.63 -3.84 12.41
CA GLU A 276 5.84 -5.04 12.72
C GLU A 276 6.74 -6.27 12.95
N PHE A 277 7.82 -6.40 12.18
CA PHE A 277 8.79 -7.48 12.41
C PHE A 277 9.50 -7.34 13.76
N ALA A 278 9.81 -6.11 14.19
CA ALA A 278 10.38 -5.86 15.52
C ALA A 278 9.42 -6.24 16.64
N HIS A 279 8.10 -6.03 16.47
CA HIS A 279 7.11 -6.55 17.40
C HIS A 279 7.20 -8.08 17.49
N GLN A 280 7.20 -8.80 16.36
CA GLN A 280 7.28 -10.26 16.35
C GLN A 280 8.55 -10.77 17.05
N VAL A 281 9.71 -10.17 16.75
CA VAL A 281 10.99 -10.51 17.39
C VAL A 281 10.92 -10.26 18.89
N HIS A 282 10.44 -9.08 19.30
CA HIS A 282 10.37 -8.69 20.70
C HIS A 282 9.45 -9.60 21.51
N THR A 283 8.26 -9.91 20.99
CA THR A 283 7.27 -10.71 21.73
C THR A 283 7.60 -12.20 21.75
N SER A 284 8.27 -12.71 20.72
CA SER A 284 8.29 -14.14 20.45
C SER A 284 9.68 -14.76 20.29
N ALA A 285 10.75 -13.96 20.11
CA ALA A 285 12.09 -14.51 19.84
C ALA A 285 13.21 -13.96 20.73
N LEU A 286 13.07 -12.75 21.29
CA LEU A 286 14.05 -12.24 22.24
C LEU A 286 14.06 -13.05 23.54
N ASP A 287 15.25 -13.24 24.10
CA ASP A 287 15.39 -13.82 25.43
C ASP A 287 14.88 -12.87 26.53
N GLN A 288 14.65 -13.43 27.72
CA GLN A 288 14.13 -12.65 28.85
C GLN A 288 15.07 -11.56 29.34
N SER A 289 16.38 -11.66 29.06
CA SER A 289 17.36 -10.63 29.43
C SER A 289 17.16 -9.41 28.52
N ALA A 290 17.12 -9.61 27.20
CA ALA A 290 16.86 -8.57 26.22
C ALA A 290 15.51 -7.88 26.45
N VAL A 291 14.43 -8.64 26.69
CA VAL A 291 13.09 -8.08 27.00
C VAL A 291 13.14 -7.20 28.26
N ARG A 292 13.83 -7.65 29.32
CA ARG A 292 13.99 -6.84 30.55
C ARG A 292 14.80 -5.57 30.31
N ARG A 293 15.83 -5.63 29.46
CA ARG A 293 16.64 -4.46 29.07
C ARG A 293 15.79 -3.43 28.32
N ILE A 294 14.99 -3.85 27.34
CA ILE A 294 14.05 -2.98 26.62
C ILE A 294 13.10 -2.28 27.60
N LYS A 295 12.46 -3.05 28.49
CA LYS A 295 11.52 -2.50 29.47
C LYS A 295 12.17 -1.50 30.43
N ASN A 296 13.40 -1.76 30.86
CA ASN A 296 14.15 -0.85 31.72
C ASN A 296 14.58 0.43 30.99
N LEU A 297 14.98 0.33 29.71
CA LEU A 297 15.27 1.50 28.89
C LEU A 297 14.02 2.34 28.65
N TYR A 298 12.89 1.72 28.28
CA TYR A 298 11.62 2.42 28.11
C TYR A 298 11.24 3.25 29.35
N LYS A 299 11.31 2.65 30.54
CA LYS A 299 11.04 3.35 31.81
C LYS A 299 11.98 4.55 32.05
N LYS A 300 13.25 4.45 31.64
CA LYS A 300 14.21 5.56 31.73
C LYS A 300 13.91 6.64 30.68
N ALA A 301 13.60 6.24 29.45
CA ALA A 301 13.29 7.14 28.35
C ALA A 301 12.03 7.97 28.64
N ILE A 302 10.99 7.38 29.20
CA ILE A 302 9.77 8.10 29.63
C ILE A 302 10.10 9.16 30.68
N LYS A 303 10.88 8.81 31.72
CA LYS A 303 11.27 9.76 32.78
C LYS A 303 12.12 10.92 32.29
N ARG A 304 12.81 10.73 31.17
CA ARG A 304 13.71 11.73 30.56
C ARG A 304 13.12 12.40 29.32
N GLU A 305 11.88 12.05 28.95
CA GLU A 305 11.21 12.52 27.72
C GLU A 305 12.03 12.26 26.45
N GLN A 306 12.75 11.14 26.42
CA GLN A 306 13.67 10.75 25.34
C GLN A 306 13.04 9.86 24.26
N THR A 307 11.78 9.47 24.41
CA THR A 307 11.12 8.62 23.39
C THR A 307 11.03 9.38 22.07
N LEU A 308 11.20 8.64 20.96
CA LEU A 308 11.25 9.20 19.62
C LEU A 308 10.04 10.11 19.31
N ASP A 309 8.85 9.61 19.62
CA ASP A 309 7.57 10.30 19.47
C ASP A 309 6.55 9.80 20.52
N TYR A 310 5.29 10.20 20.35
CA TYR A 310 4.20 9.79 21.23
C TYR A 310 3.81 8.32 21.08
N TYR A 311 4.05 7.68 19.92
CA TYR A 311 3.81 6.25 19.75
C TYR A 311 4.85 5.45 20.53
N ALA A 312 6.13 5.80 20.39
CA ALA A 312 7.22 5.22 21.18
C ALA A 312 7.05 5.45 22.68
N ALA A 313 6.28 6.47 23.09
CA ALA A 313 5.94 6.72 24.49
C ALA A 313 4.82 5.81 25.03
N ALA A 314 4.04 5.15 24.17
CA ALA A 314 2.82 4.46 24.57
C ALA A 314 3.07 3.23 25.46
N ASN A 315 4.04 2.38 25.11
CA ASN A 315 4.43 1.19 25.88
C ASN A 315 5.82 0.67 25.45
N GLU A 316 6.36 -0.32 26.16
CA GLU A 316 7.69 -0.88 25.85
C GLU A 316 7.79 -1.60 24.49
N TYR A 317 6.67 -2.07 23.94
CA TYR A 317 6.63 -2.73 22.63
C TYR A 317 6.76 -1.72 21.51
N GLU A 318 5.96 -0.66 21.54
CA GLU A 318 6.02 0.46 20.59
C GLU A 318 7.38 1.17 20.67
N TYR A 319 7.88 1.40 21.89
CA TYR A 319 9.20 1.98 22.10
C TYR A 319 10.28 1.24 21.32
N PHE A 320 10.28 -0.09 21.41
CA PHE A 320 11.24 -0.92 20.72
C PHE A 320 11.00 -0.95 19.20
N ALA A 321 9.76 -1.13 18.76
CA ALA A 321 9.42 -1.25 17.35
C ALA A 321 9.63 0.05 16.57
N GLN A 322 9.29 1.21 17.16
CA GLN A 322 9.61 2.53 16.62
C GLN A 322 11.12 2.76 16.56
N GLY A 323 11.85 2.33 17.60
CA GLY A 323 13.31 2.37 17.60
C GLY A 323 13.92 1.55 16.47
N TYR A 324 13.46 0.31 16.27
CA TYR A 324 13.97 -0.53 15.20
C TYR A 324 13.61 0.00 13.82
N GLU A 325 12.38 0.49 13.62
CA GLU A 325 11.98 1.16 12.39
C GLU A 325 12.92 2.32 12.06
N ALA A 326 13.16 3.21 13.03
CA ALA A 326 14.08 4.33 12.87
C ALA A 326 15.51 3.83 12.58
N PHE A 327 15.95 2.75 13.23
CA PHE A 327 17.24 2.14 12.98
C PHE A 327 17.39 1.63 11.53
N ILE A 328 16.33 1.11 10.91
CA ILE A 328 16.35 0.71 9.50
C ILE A 328 16.26 1.92 8.56
N SER A 329 15.46 2.93 8.92
CA SER A 329 15.19 4.11 8.11
C SER A 329 16.39 5.08 8.09
N THR A 330 17.14 5.10 6.99
CA THR A 330 18.29 6.02 6.79
C THR A 330 17.91 7.39 6.25
N PHE A 331 16.67 7.54 5.77
CA PHE A 331 16.11 8.79 5.28
C PHE A 331 14.60 8.80 5.47
N LYS A 332 14.00 9.99 5.44
CA LYS A 332 12.55 10.17 5.47
C LYS A 332 12.13 11.24 4.47
N ARG A 333 10.90 11.14 3.94
CA ARG A 333 10.30 12.20 3.12
C ARG A 333 10.10 13.47 3.98
N PRO A 334 10.34 14.66 3.42
CA PRO A 334 9.82 15.89 4.00
C PRO A 334 8.29 15.77 4.13
N SER A 335 7.77 15.88 5.34
CA SER A 335 6.32 15.88 5.59
C SER A 335 5.96 17.15 6.35
N ALA A 336 4.79 17.71 6.04
CA ALA A 336 4.22 18.78 6.82
C ALA A 336 3.69 18.18 8.13
N GLY A 337 4.45 18.29 9.22
CA GLY A 337 4.01 17.91 10.56
C GLY A 337 4.82 16.79 11.23
N VAL A 338 4.98 16.92 12.54
CA VAL A 338 5.97 16.27 13.42
C VAL A 338 5.55 14.87 13.88
N THR A 339 5.09 13.97 12.99
CA THR A 339 4.54 12.68 13.47
C THR A 339 5.11 11.43 12.79
N ALA A 340 5.68 10.55 13.63
CA ALA A 340 5.83 9.10 13.47
C ALA A 340 6.73 8.57 12.35
N ARG A 341 7.84 9.24 12.03
CA ARG A 341 8.82 8.81 11.00
C ARG A 341 10.20 9.34 11.37
N HIS A 342 10.99 8.51 12.03
CA HIS A 342 12.32 8.87 12.50
C HIS A 342 13.40 8.20 11.66
N THR A 343 14.57 8.82 11.60
CA THR A 343 15.73 8.19 10.96
C THR A 343 16.69 7.63 12.00
N ARG A 344 17.62 6.78 11.55
CA ARG A 344 18.67 6.20 12.39
C ARG A 344 19.48 7.28 13.10
N GLN A 345 19.74 8.39 12.42
CA GLN A 345 20.46 9.53 12.98
C GLN A 345 19.66 10.23 14.08
N GLU A 346 18.35 10.41 13.87
CA GLU A 346 17.47 11.00 14.88
C GLU A 346 17.32 10.10 16.11
N LEU A 347 17.19 8.78 15.92
CA LEU A 347 17.24 7.81 17.01
C LEU A 347 18.54 7.92 17.79
N LYS A 348 19.69 7.91 17.09
CA LYS A 348 21.00 8.02 17.74
C LYS A 348 21.16 9.32 18.53
N ALA A 349 20.58 10.42 18.04
CA ALA A 349 20.64 11.72 18.71
C ALA A 349 19.68 11.80 19.92
N LYS A 350 18.46 11.29 19.79
CA LYS A 350 17.39 11.44 20.79
C LYS A 350 17.41 10.36 21.87
N ASP A 351 17.66 9.12 21.47
CA ASP A 351 17.74 7.95 22.37
C ASP A 351 18.95 7.06 22.03
N PRO A 352 20.18 7.50 22.37
CA PRO A 352 21.40 6.75 22.09
C PRO A 352 21.48 5.41 22.87
N ASP A 353 20.74 5.28 23.97
CA ASP A 353 20.69 4.03 24.75
C ASP A 353 19.87 2.96 24.00
N LEU A 354 18.72 3.34 23.44
CA LEU A 354 17.93 2.45 22.57
C LEU A 354 18.69 2.11 21.29
N TYR A 355 19.35 3.09 20.66
CA TYR A 355 20.19 2.86 19.47
C TYR A 355 21.23 1.75 19.73
N ARG A 356 22.00 1.86 20.82
CA ARG A 356 23.03 0.87 21.18
C ARG A 356 22.44 -0.50 21.49
N LEU A 357 21.31 -0.54 22.21
CA LEU A 357 20.63 -1.81 22.46
C LEU A 357 20.22 -2.49 21.16
N ILE A 358 19.67 -1.73 20.21
CA ILE A 358 19.29 -2.25 18.89
C ILE A 358 20.52 -2.78 18.14
N GLU A 359 21.65 -2.04 18.13
CA GLU A 359 22.89 -2.52 17.54
C GLU A 359 23.33 -3.88 18.13
N GLU A 360 23.29 -4.03 19.45
CA GLU A 360 23.71 -5.27 20.14
C GLU A 360 22.83 -6.48 19.80
N ILE A 361 21.50 -6.28 19.71
CA ILE A 361 20.54 -7.34 19.35
C ILE A 361 20.45 -7.56 17.84
N THR A 362 21.06 -6.71 17.02
CA THR A 362 21.29 -7.00 15.60
C THR A 362 22.63 -7.72 15.36
N ALA A 363 22.73 -8.54 14.29
CA ALA A 363 23.96 -9.25 13.93
C ALA A 363 25.10 -8.27 13.51
N PRO A 364 26.39 -8.67 13.57
CA PRO A 364 27.53 -7.79 13.29
C PRO A 364 27.39 -6.99 11.99
N VAL A 365 27.72 -5.71 12.12
CA VAL A 365 27.37 -4.53 11.31
C VAL A 365 28.05 -4.50 9.92
N GLU A 366 28.74 -5.55 9.48
CA GLU A 366 29.44 -5.60 8.18
C GLU A 366 28.47 -5.42 6.98
N THR A 367 27.18 -5.72 7.17
CA THR A 367 26.10 -5.42 6.21
C THR A 367 25.60 -3.97 6.29
N LEU A 368 25.69 -3.30 7.44
CA LEU A 368 25.11 -1.98 7.70
C LEU A 368 25.95 -0.79 7.18
N HIS A 369 27.25 -0.99 6.91
CA HIS A 369 28.10 0.04 6.28
C HIS A 369 27.75 0.31 4.80
N SER A 370 26.97 -0.58 4.17
CA SER A 370 26.39 -0.36 2.83
C SER A 370 25.14 0.54 2.82
N PHE A 371 24.76 1.10 3.97
CA PHE A 371 23.58 1.95 4.16
C PHE A 371 23.92 3.44 4.35
N ALA A 372 25.13 3.86 3.95
CA ALA A 372 25.55 5.26 4.04
C ALA A 372 24.58 6.18 3.27
N PRO A 373 24.27 7.37 3.80
CA PRO A 373 23.44 8.34 3.09
C PRO A 373 24.11 8.70 1.75
N VAL A 374 23.31 8.74 0.68
CA VAL A 374 23.74 9.34 -0.59
C VAL A 374 24.18 10.77 -0.27
N SER A 375 25.44 11.08 -0.60
CA SER A 375 26.14 12.33 -0.23
C SER A 375 25.28 13.59 -0.41
N ASP A 376 25.55 14.62 0.40
CA ASP A 376 24.91 15.94 0.47
C ASP A 376 24.65 16.67 -0.87
N LYS A 377 25.19 16.17 -1.99
CA LYS A 377 24.85 16.64 -3.34
C LYS A 377 23.37 16.43 -3.71
N ALA A 378 22.68 15.45 -3.11
CA ALA A 378 21.24 15.27 -3.33
C ALA A 378 20.39 16.35 -2.65
N ILE A 379 20.85 16.92 -1.52
CA ILE A 379 20.17 17.99 -0.78
C ILE A 379 20.13 19.30 -1.58
N VAL A 380 21.07 19.50 -2.51
CA VAL A 380 21.12 20.67 -3.39
C VAL A 380 19.90 20.74 -4.33
N ILE A 381 19.28 19.61 -4.67
CA ILE A 381 18.13 19.56 -5.59
C ILE A 381 16.82 20.00 -4.90
N GLU A 382 16.66 19.78 -3.59
CA GLU A 382 15.47 20.25 -2.85
C GLU A 382 15.34 21.78 -2.83
N ARG A 383 16.47 22.51 -2.81
CA ARG A 383 16.47 23.98 -2.95
C ARG A 383 15.95 24.43 -4.31
N THR A 384 16.16 23.64 -5.36
CA THR A 384 15.64 23.94 -6.71
C THR A 384 14.14 23.63 -6.82
N ILE A 385 13.62 22.64 -6.09
CA ILE A 385 12.18 22.32 -6.07
C ILE A 385 11.38 23.35 -5.27
N ALA A 386 11.96 23.95 -4.22
CA ALA A 386 11.34 25.07 -3.52
C ALA A 386 11.13 26.31 -4.42
N GLN A 387 11.92 26.45 -5.49
CA GLN A 387 11.76 27.49 -6.52
C GLN A 387 10.68 27.18 -7.57
N LEU A 388 10.15 25.95 -7.61
CA LEU A 388 9.10 25.53 -8.57
C LEU A 388 7.67 25.58 -7.99
N ARG A 389 7.48 26.24 -6.83
CA ARG A 389 6.13 26.55 -6.32
C ARG A 389 5.45 27.62 -7.18
N CYS A 390 4.61 27.19 -8.13
CA CYS A 390 3.56 27.92 -8.85
C CYS A 390 3.98 29.20 -9.64
N PRO A 391 3.57 29.28 -10.92
CA PRO A 391 2.23 29.79 -11.16
C PRO A 391 1.43 28.94 -12.15
N PHE A 392 0.27 28.43 -11.71
CA PHE A 392 -0.83 28.11 -12.62
C PHE A 392 -1.35 29.42 -13.23
N ARG A 393 -1.03 29.67 -14.50
CA ARG A 393 -1.87 30.50 -15.40
C ARG A 393 -2.38 29.58 -16.50
N TYR A 394 -3.58 29.04 -16.33
CA TYR A 394 -4.35 28.55 -17.47
C TYR A 394 -5.07 29.76 -18.08
N GLY A 395 -4.55 30.27 -19.18
CA GLY A 395 -5.26 31.21 -20.04
C GLY A 395 -6.33 30.45 -20.82
N PHE A 396 -7.60 30.66 -20.48
CA PHE A 396 -8.70 30.42 -21.40
C PHE A 396 -8.75 31.59 -22.38
N ALA A 397 -8.47 31.35 -23.66
CA ALA A 397 -8.81 32.28 -24.71
C ALA A 397 -10.32 32.11 -25.01
N VAL A 398 -11.13 32.96 -24.38
CA VAL A 398 -12.49 33.25 -24.83
C VAL A 398 -12.38 34.42 -25.80
N GLY A 399 -12.77 34.20 -27.05
CA GLY A 399 -12.94 35.26 -28.04
C GLY A 399 -14.31 35.11 -28.68
N ALA A 400 -15.28 35.88 -28.17
CA ALA A 400 -16.58 36.07 -28.80
C ALA A 400 -16.48 37.15 -29.88
N VAL A 401 -17.20 36.90 -30.99
CA VAL A 401 -17.98 37.84 -31.80
C VAL A 401 -17.50 39.30 -31.89
N ASN A 402 -17.04 39.67 -33.09
CA ASN A 402 -17.66 40.73 -33.89
C ASN A 402 -17.75 40.26 -35.34
#